data_AF-A0A2H9KZZ7-F1
#
_entry.id   AF-A0A2H9KZZ7-F1
#
_cell.length_a   1.000
_cell.length_b   1.000
_cell.length_c   1.000
_cell.angle_alpha   90.00
_cell.angle_beta   90.00
_cell.angle_gamma   90.00
#
_symmetry.space_group_name_H-M   'P 1'
#
loop_
_entity.id
_entity.type
_entity.pdbx_description
1 polymer ?
#
loop_
_entity_poly.entity_id
_entity_poly.type
_entity_poly.pdbx_seq_one_letter_code
_entity_poly.pdbx_strand_id
1 'polypeptide(L)'
;MMLKIGVLALQGNVIEHVKAMQKASEACGIEAQVVQARDAQDLEGLDAIILPGGESTTLSLLLERAGMLGLLKEINAIFGTCAGLILMAKKANGKIEGQKGLELMDVEIDRNAYGSQLDSFESVLSCALLDDEKIMFIRAPKIKSIGAGVNVLAKLPDGGAAIIEQEKEGKYYLGAACHPEMSTCKIHEYFLQKAKEMKKG
;
A
#
# COMPACT_ATOMS: atom_id res chain seq x y z
N MET A 1 7.85 6.80 22.01
CA MET A 1 8.75 6.64 20.85
C MET A 1 7.92 7.03 19.64
N MET A 2 8.31 8.09 18.95
CA MET A 2 7.58 8.62 17.81
C MET A 2 8.02 7.88 16.53
N LEU A 3 7.05 7.44 15.73
CA LEU A 3 7.30 6.87 14.40
C LEU A 3 7.33 8.00 13.36
N LYS A 4 8.23 7.94 12.39
CA LYS A 4 8.25 8.83 11.23
C LYS A 4 7.73 8.05 10.02
N ILE A 5 6.54 8.42 9.55
CA ILE A 5 5.83 7.70 8.48
C ILE A 5 5.72 8.60 7.26
N GLY A 6 6.28 8.15 6.14
CA GLY A 6 6.13 8.82 4.87
C GLY A 6 4.83 8.46 4.17
N VAL A 7 4.27 9.40 3.43
CA VAL A 7 3.31 9.14 2.35
C VAL A 7 3.94 9.64 1.07
N LEU A 8 4.17 8.76 0.10
CA LEU A 8 4.75 9.15 -1.18
C LEU A 8 3.83 10.18 -1.86
N ALA A 9 4.38 11.34 -2.18
CA ALA A 9 3.63 12.53 -2.58
C ALA A 9 4.01 13.02 -3.99
N LEU A 10 4.31 12.09 -4.89
CA LEU A 10 4.60 12.37 -6.30
C LEU A 10 3.32 12.45 -7.15
N GLN A 11 2.33 11.62 -6.83
CA GLN A 11 1.01 11.55 -7.47
C GLN A 11 0.07 10.72 -6.57
N GLY A 12 -1.25 10.92 -6.68
CA GLY A 12 -2.24 10.03 -6.07
C GLY A 12 -2.99 10.61 -4.87
N ASN A 13 -3.62 9.72 -4.10
CA ASN A 13 -4.49 10.02 -2.96
C ASN A 13 -3.71 10.37 -1.69
N VAL A 14 -2.77 11.32 -1.79
CA VAL A 14 -1.80 11.64 -0.73
C VAL A 14 -2.49 12.18 0.52
N ILE A 15 -3.41 13.14 0.34
CA ILE A 15 -4.05 13.84 1.46
C ILE A 15 -4.96 12.92 2.25
N GLU A 16 -5.66 12.02 1.57
CA GLU A 16 -6.51 10.99 2.15
C GLU A 16 -5.66 10.05 3.03
N HIS A 17 -4.52 9.59 2.52
CA HIS A 17 -3.60 8.76 3.31
C HIS A 17 -3.02 9.49 4.53
N VAL A 18 -2.66 10.76 4.40
CA VAL A 18 -2.17 11.57 5.54
C VAL A 18 -3.25 11.66 6.62
N LYS A 19 -4.49 12.01 6.24
CA LYS A 19 -5.62 12.11 7.18
C LYS A 19 -5.95 10.78 7.83
N ALA A 20 -5.96 9.69 7.06
CA ALA A 20 -6.24 8.36 7.56
C ALA A 20 -5.16 7.88 8.55
N MET A 21 -3.88 8.18 8.28
CA MET A 21 -2.79 7.84 9.18
C MET A 21 -2.80 8.67 10.48
N GLN A 22 -3.17 9.95 10.40
CA GLN A 22 -3.37 10.79 11.60
C GLN A 22 -4.49 10.24 12.48
N LYS A 23 -5.64 9.90 11.90
CA LYS A 23 -6.74 9.25 12.62
C LYS A 23 -6.31 7.92 13.25
N ALA A 24 -5.54 7.10 12.52
CA ALA A 24 -5.03 5.83 13.04
C ALA A 24 -4.07 6.03 14.22
N SER A 25 -3.21 7.05 14.15
CA SER A 25 -2.29 7.44 15.24
C SER A 25 -3.06 7.82 16.50
N GLU A 26 -4.12 8.63 16.36
CA GLU A 26 -5.02 9.01 17.45
C GLU A 26 -5.76 7.80 18.02
N ALA A 27 -6.36 6.95 17.17
CA ALA A 27 -7.16 5.80 17.57
C ALA A 27 -6.33 4.73 18.33
N CYS A 28 -5.09 4.48 17.90
CA CYS A 28 -4.20 3.52 18.54
C CYS A 28 -3.39 4.09 19.71
N GLY A 29 -3.42 5.41 19.95
CA GLY A 29 -2.52 6.05 20.91
C GLY A 29 -1.03 5.86 20.60
N ILE A 30 -0.68 5.76 19.31
CA ILE A 30 0.70 5.60 18.84
C ILE A 30 1.13 6.92 18.20
N GLU A 31 2.10 7.61 18.80
CA GLU A 31 2.65 8.86 18.24
C GLU A 31 3.33 8.61 16.89
N ALA A 32 2.79 9.21 15.83
CA ALA A 32 3.36 9.16 14.49
C ALA A 32 3.47 10.58 13.88
N GLN A 33 4.67 10.94 13.46
CA GLN A 33 4.92 12.08 12.58
C GLN A 33 4.70 11.64 11.13
N VAL A 34 3.62 12.12 10.52
CA VAL A 34 3.29 11.84 9.11
C VAL A 34 3.90 12.92 8.22
N VAL A 35 4.73 12.52 7.26
CA VAL A 35 5.40 13.44 6.32
C VAL A 35 5.06 13.08 4.87
N GLN A 36 4.94 14.08 4.00
CA GLN A 36 4.77 13.86 2.57
C GLN A 36 6.15 13.74 1.92
N ALA A 37 6.46 12.60 1.31
CA ALA A 37 7.74 12.35 0.66
C ALA A 37 7.67 12.72 -0.82
N ARG A 38 8.31 13.82 -1.20
CA ARG A 38 8.30 14.40 -2.55
C ARG A 38 9.63 14.22 -3.27
N ASP A 39 10.70 13.99 -2.53
CA ASP A 39 12.01 13.69 -3.09
C ASP A 39 12.78 12.64 -2.27
N ALA A 40 14.00 12.33 -2.72
CA ALA A 40 14.87 11.34 -2.09
C ALA A 40 15.26 11.68 -0.64
N GLN A 41 15.42 12.96 -0.31
CA GLN A 41 15.83 13.38 1.04
C GLN A 41 14.68 13.19 2.05
N ASP A 42 13.44 13.30 1.60
CA ASP A 42 12.28 13.04 2.46
C ASP A 42 12.18 11.58 2.93
N LEU A 43 12.85 10.64 2.24
CA LEU A 43 12.88 9.23 2.62
C LEU A 43 13.83 8.96 3.80
N GLU A 44 14.71 9.91 4.11
CA GLU A 44 15.75 9.73 5.10
C GLU A 44 15.15 9.65 6.53
N GLY A 45 15.51 8.58 7.24
CA GLY A 45 15.04 8.31 8.61
C GLY A 45 13.55 7.96 8.71
N LEU A 46 12.88 7.60 7.61
CA LEU A 46 11.53 7.04 7.68
C LEU A 46 11.56 5.64 8.30
N ASP A 47 10.66 5.40 9.26
CA ASP A 47 10.44 4.07 9.82
C ASP A 47 9.52 3.24 8.90
N ALA A 48 8.59 3.91 8.23
CA ALA A 48 7.61 3.30 7.35
C ALA A 48 7.19 4.26 6.23
N ILE A 49 6.67 3.71 5.13
CA ILE A 49 6.10 4.52 4.04
C ILE A 49 4.82 3.92 3.46
N ILE A 50 3.91 4.80 3.04
CA ILE A 50 2.73 4.46 2.27
C ILE A 50 2.94 4.87 0.81
N LEU A 51 2.70 3.93 -0.10
CA LEU A 51 2.64 4.13 -1.55
C LEU A 51 1.17 4.24 -1.96
N PRO A 52 0.66 5.44 -2.29
CA PRO A 52 -0.77 5.65 -2.50
C PRO A 52 -1.26 5.05 -3.82
N GLY A 53 -2.58 4.98 -3.96
CA GLY A 53 -3.25 4.75 -5.24
C GLY A 53 -3.03 5.89 -6.24
N GLY A 54 -3.35 5.67 -7.51
CA GLY A 54 -3.07 6.62 -8.59
C GLY A 54 -2.85 5.91 -9.92
N GLU A 55 -1.95 6.44 -10.75
CA GLU A 55 -1.53 5.79 -11.99
C GLU A 55 -0.12 5.21 -11.83
N SER A 56 -0.04 3.86 -11.83
CA SER A 56 1.20 3.14 -11.50
C SER A 56 2.34 3.35 -12.49
N THR A 57 2.07 3.66 -13.76
CA THR A 57 3.13 4.00 -14.74
C THR A 57 3.76 5.33 -14.41
N THR A 58 2.93 6.33 -14.13
CA THR A 58 3.32 7.70 -13.80
C THR A 58 4.10 7.70 -12.50
N LEU A 59 3.62 7.01 -11.46
CA LEU A 59 4.36 6.84 -10.21
C LEU A 59 5.73 6.19 -10.43
N SER A 60 5.80 5.13 -11.24
CA SER A 60 7.07 4.46 -11.58
C SER A 60 8.07 5.42 -12.24
N LEU A 61 7.64 6.17 -13.25
CA LEU A 61 8.49 7.12 -13.98
C LEU A 61 8.93 8.30 -13.09
N LEU A 62 8.05 8.80 -12.23
CA LEU A 62 8.38 9.88 -11.29
C LEU A 62 9.39 9.40 -10.24
N LEU A 63 9.21 8.19 -9.69
CA LEU A 63 10.14 7.60 -8.72
C LEU A 63 11.54 7.38 -9.32
N GLU A 64 11.60 6.94 -10.58
CA GLU A 64 12.86 6.78 -11.29
C GLU A 64 13.55 8.12 -11.51
N ARG A 65 12.82 9.13 -12.01
CA ARG A 65 13.35 10.49 -12.22
C ARG A 65 13.82 11.15 -10.93
N ALA A 66 13.15 10.88 -9.82
CA ALA A 66 13.52 11.39 -8.50
C ALA A 66 14.64 10.58 -7.81
N GLY A 67 15.12 9.48 -8.42
CA GLY A 67 16.14 8.62 -7.81
C GLY A 67 15.67 7.87 -6.56
N MET A 68 14.37 7.75 -6.34
CA MET A 68 13.77 7.22 -5.09
C MET A 68 13.59 5.70 -5.10
N LEU A 69 13.57 5.07 -6.28
CA LEU A 69 13.16 3.67 -6.43
C LEU A 69 14.03 2.69 -5.62
N GLY A 70 15.35 2.90 -5.59
CA GLY A 70 16.26 2.10 -4.77
C GLY A 70 16.10 2.38 -3.28
N LEU A 71 15.99 3.66 -2.91
CA LEU A 71 15.86 4.11 -1.52
C LEU A 71 14.59 3.57 -0.84
N LEU A 72 13.49 3.48 -1.58
CA LEU A 72 12.24 2.89 -1.07
C LEU A 72 12.43 1.46 -0.59
N LYS A 73 13.32 0.68 -1.21
CA LYS A 73 13.56 -0.72 -0.82
C LYS A 73 14.22 -0.83 0.55
N GLU A 74 14.88 0.22 1.03
CA GLU A 74 15.55 0.27 2.33
C GLU A 74 14.60 0.55 3.50
N ILE A 75 13.35 0.93 3.23
CA ILE A 75 12.35 1.22 4.27
C ILE A 75 11.80 -0.08 4.84
N ASN A 76 11.77 -0.19 6.17
CA ASN A 76 11.45 -1.43 6.87
C ASN A 76 9.97 -1.83 6.79
N ALA A 77 9.06 -0.87 6.71
CA ALA A 77 7.62 -1.15 6.59
C ALA A 77 7.02 -0.35 5.42
N ILE A 78 6.39 -1.05 4.47
CA ILE A 78 5.81 -0.41 3.27
C ILE A 78 4.37 -0.85 3.09
N PHE A 79 3.47 0.13 2.91
CA PHE A 79 2.06 -0.10 2.62
C PHE A 79 1.68 0.43 1.25
N GLY A 80 1.36 -0.46 0.31
CA GLY A 80 0.90 -0.08 -1.03
C GLY A 80 -0.62 -0.23 -1.19
N THR A 81 -1.28 0.82 -1.66
CA THR A 81 -2.70 0.78 -2.05
C THR A 81 -2.84 0.94 -3.56
N CYS A 82 -3.71 0.14 -4.20
CA CYS A 82 -4.00 0.19 -5.64
C CYS A 82 -2.72 0.27 -6.51
N ALA A 83 -2.35 1.46 -7.01
CA ALA A 83 -1.12 1.68 -7.76
C ALA A 83 0.16 1.36 -6.96
N GLY A 84 0.20 1.68 -5.67
CA GLY A 84 1.30 1.30 -4.78
C GLY A 84 1.45 -0.21 -4.65
N LEU A 85 0.34 -0.95 -4.56
CA LEU A 85 0.36 -2.41 -4.56
C LEU A 85 0.92 -2.97 -5.89
N ILE A 86 0.53 -2.40 -7.04
CA ILE A 86 1.10 -2.76 -8.35
C ILE A 86 2.63 -2.56 -8.37
N LEU A 87 3.14 -1.47 -7.79
CA LEU A 87 4.58 -1.21 -7.72
C LEU A 87 5.30 -2.23 -6.84
N MET A 88 4.69 -2.67 -5.74
CA MET A 88 5.29 -3.63 -4.81
C MET A 88 5.32 -5.06 -5.35
N ALA A 89 4.44 -5.41 -6.28
CA ALA A 89 4.35 -6.77 -6.81
C ALA A 89 5.62 -7.21 -7.57
N LYS A 90 6.04 -8.45 -7.32
CA LYS A 90 7.11 -9.11 -8.09
C LYS A 90 6.77 -9.24 -9.57
N LYS A 91 5.51 -9.49 -9.89
CA LYS A 91 5.01 -9.49 -11.28
C LYS A 91 3.76 -8.65 -11.40
N ALA A 92 3.72 -7.80 -12.41
CA ALA A 92 2.48 -7.13 -12.81
C ALA A 92 2.26 -7.30 -14.31
N ASN A 93 1.09 -7.80 -14.69
CA ASN A 93 0.65 -7.94 -16.06
C ASN A 93 0.09 -6.61 -16.57
N GLY A 94 0.23 -6.37 -17.88
CA GLY A 94 -0.18 -5.11 -18.49
C GLY A 94 0.73 -3.93 -18.12
N LYS A 95 1.98 -4.18 -17.74
CA LYS A 95 3.00 -3.11 -17.61
C LYS A 95 3.21 -2.43 -18.97
N ILE A 96 3.35 -1.11 -18.94
CA ILE A 96 3.81 -0.36 -20.12
C ILE A 96 5.34 -0.47 -20.18
N GLU A 97 5.90 -0.44 -21.39
CA GLU A 97 7.35 -0.42 -21.60
C GLU A 97 8.01 0.70 -20.77
N GLY A 98 9.12 0.38 -20.09
CA GLY A 98 9.82 1.29 -19.19
C GLY A 98 9.27 1.35 -17.74
N GLN A 99 8.12 0.75 -17.44
CA GLN A 99 7.60 0.72 -16.08
C GLN A 99 8.41 -0.21 -15.16
N LYS A 100 9.11 0.36 -14.18
CA LYS A 100 9.84 -0.36 -13.14
C LYS A 100 8.97 -0.60 -11.89
N GLY A 101 9.07 -1.80 -11.35
CA GLY A 101 8.49 -2.16 -10.04
C GLY A 101 9.55 -2.15 -8.95
N LEU A 102 9.10 -2.20 -7.70
CA LEU A 102 9.96 -2.41 -6.53
C LEU A 102 10.24 -3.90 -6.30
N GLU A 103 9.31 -4.77 -6.71
CA GLU A 103 9.42 -6.24 -6.64
C GLU A 103 9.66 -6.76 -5.21
N LEU A 104 8.88 -6.22 -4.26
CA LEU A 104 9.02 -6.46 -2.83
C LEU A 104 8.17 -7.65 -2.35
N MET A 105 6.96 -7.79 -2.92
CA MET A 105 6.00 -8.82 -2.52
C MET A 105 5.94 -9.95 -3.56
N ASP A 106 5.96 -11.21 -3.11
CA ASP A 106 5.87 -12.40 -3.97
C ASP A 106 4.43 -12.63 -4.47
N VAL A 107 3.90 -11.68 -5.24
CA VAL A 107 2.56 -11.72 -5.82
C VAL A 107 2.58 -11.35 -7.30
N GLU A 108 1.62 -11.89 -8.04
CA GLU A 108 1.32 -11.49 -9.42
C GLU A 108 0.04 -10.68 -9.44
N ILE A 109 0.10 -9.51 -10.08
CA ILE A 109 -1.01 -8.57 -10.17
C ILE A 109 -1.40 -8.31 -11.61
N ASP A 110 -2.69 -8.16 -11.86
CA ASP A 110 -3.23 -7.67 -13.12
C ASP A 110 -3.79 -6.26 -12.95
N ARG A 111 -3.28 -5.31 -13.75
CA ARG A 111 -3.46 -3.86 -13.54
C ARG A 111 -4.86 -3.33 -13.85
N ASN A 112 -5.72 -4.09 -14.56
CA ASN A 112 -7.07 -3.65 -14.96
C ASN A 112 -8.03 -4.83 -15.19
N ALA A 113 -8.09 -5.79 -14.27
CA ALA A 113 -8.79 -7.05 -14.52
C ALA A 113 -10.33 -6.98 -14.46
N TYR A 114 -10.91 -5.92 -13.91
CA TYR A 114 -12.38 -5.81 -13.72
C TYR A 114 -13.13 -5.21 -14.93
N GLY A 115 -12.42 -4.69 -15.94
CA GLY A 115 -13.00 -4.14 -17.17
C GLY A 115 -13.63 -2.73 -17.00
N SER A 116 -13.89 -2.05 -18.12
CA SER A 116 -14.28 -0.62 -18.16
C SER A 116 -15.70 -0.29 -17.65
N GLN A 117 -16.52 -1.31 -17.37
CA GLN A 117 -17.88 -1.14 -16.83
C GLN A 117 -17.93 -1.24 -15.29
N LEU A 118 -16.86 -1.74 -14.66
CA LEU A 118 -16.71 -1.90 -13.21
C LEU A 118 -15.56 -1.05 -12.68
N ASP A 119 -15.37 0.13 -13.27
CA ASP A 119 -14.25 1.04 -12.96
C ASP A 119 -14.27 1.52 -11.50
N SER A 120 -15.40 1.42 -10.79
CA SER A 120 -15.46 1.64 -9.35
C SER A 120 -16.60 0.88 -8.72
N PHE A 121 -16.38 0.28 -7.56
CA PHE A 121 -17.41 -0.37 -6.76
C PHE A 121 -17.06 -0.33 -5.27
N GLU A 122 -18.05 -0.64 -4.43
CA GLU A 122 -17.86 -0.81 -3.00
C GLU A 122 -18.13 -2.27 -2.62
N SER A 123 -17.34 -2.81 -1.69
CA SER A 123 -17.53 -4.16 -1.19
C SER A 123 -17.22 -4.28 0.30
N VAL A 124 -17.96 -5.13 0.98
CA VAL A 124 -17.64 -5.54 2.37
C VAL A 124 -16.63 -6.68 2.28
N LEU A 125 -15.52 -6.55 2.99
CA LEU A 125 -14.45 -7.53 2.95
C LEU A 125 -14.56 -8.50 4.12
N SER A 126 -14.39 -9.79 3.84
CA SER A 126 -14.30 -10.81 4.88
C SER A 126 -12.89 -10.78 5.50
N CYS A 127 -12.77 -10.24 6.71
CA CYS A 127 -11.52 -10.22 7.50
C CYS A 127 -11.79 -9.94 8.98
N ALA A 128 -10.75 -10.06 9.82
CA ALA A 128 -10.80 -9.68 11.23
C ALA A 128 -10.44 -8.20 11.49
N LEU A 129 -9.96 -7.48 10.46
CA LEU A 129 -9.49 -6.09 10.58
C LEU A 129 -10.61 -5.06 10.39
N LEU A 130 -11.70 -5.47 9.76
CA LEU A 130 -12.82 -4.63 9.39
C LEU A 130 -14.10 -5.28 9.92
N ASP A 131 -15.10 -4.44 10.19
CA ASP A 131 -16.46 -4.91 10.47
C ASP A 131 -17.22 -5.00 9.13
N ASP A 132 -18.52 -4.70 9.13
CA ASP A 132 -19.38 -4.73 7.94
C ASP A 132 -19.30 -3.45 7.08
N GLU A 133 -18.21 -2.70 7.19
CA GLU A 133 -18.01 -1.45 6.45
C GLU A 133 -17.69 -1.70 4.98
N LYS A 134 -18.21 -0.82 4.11
CA LYS A 134 -17.96 -0.87 2.68
C LYS A 134 -16.64 -0.21 2.34
N ILE A 135 -15.77 -0.94 1.64
CA ILE A 135 -14.48 -0.45 1.17
C ILE A 135 -14.55 -0.11 -0.31
N MET A 136 -13.97 1.03 -0.68
CA MET A 136 -13.96 1.54 -2.04
C MET A 136 -12.88 0.86 -2.91
N PHE A 137 -13.27 0.46 -4.11
CA PHE A 137 -12.40 -0.05 -5.17
C PHE A 137 -12.54 0.87 -6.39
N ILE A 138 -11.42 1.42 -6.88
CA ILE A 138 -11.40 2.30 -8.07
C ILE A 138 -10.34 1.75 -9.01
N ARG A 139 -10.78 1.27 -10.18
CA ARG A 139 -9.95 0.64 -11.22
C ARG A 139 -8.96 -0.34 -10.58
N ALA A 140 -9.48 -1.14 -9.66
CA ALA A 140 -8.66 -1.89 -8.73
C ALA A 140 -7.84 -2.96 -9.47
N PRO A 141 -6.57 -3.16 -9.10
CA PRO A 141 -5.84 -4.32 -9.56
C PRO A 141 -6.46 -5.61 -9.04
N LYS A 142 -6.23 -6.72 -9.74
CA LYS A 142 -6.56 -8.07 -9.25
C LYS A 142 -5.30 -8.82 -8.85
N ILE A 143 -5.30 -9.38 -7.65
CA ILE A 143 -4.25 -10.29 -7.18
C ILE A 143 -4.50 -11.64 -7.85
N LYS A 144 -3.64 -12.02 -8.79
CA LYS A 144 -3.80 -13.19 -9.64
C LYS A 144 -3.17 -14.44 -9.03
N SER A 145 -2.00 -14.30 -8.41
CA SER A 145 -1.35 -15.38 -7.68
C SER A 145 -0.63 -14.86 -6.45
N ILE A 146 -0.59 -15.71 -5.43
CA ILE A 146 0.02 -15.45 -4.14
C ILE A 146 1.15 -16.45 -3.97
N GLY A 147 2.36 -15.94 -3.77
CA GLY A 147 3.57 -16.72 -3.59
C GLY A 147 3.79 -17.14 -2.14
N ALA A 148 4.97 -17.70 -1.86
CA ALA A 148 5.27 -18.26 -0.55
C ALA A 148 5.46 -17.16 0.51
N GLY A 149 4.88 -17.35 1.69
CA GLY A 149 4.99 -16.43 2.82
C GLY A 149 4.12 -15.17 2.72
N VAL A 150 3.24 -15.09 1.73
CA VAL A 150 2.23 -14.02 1.63
C VAL A 150 0.93 -14.50 2.28
N ASN A 151 0.43 -13.74 3.25
CA ASN A 151 -0.83 -14.03 3.94
C ASN A 151 -1.97 -13.18 3.37
N VAL A 152 -3.16 -13.76 3.22
CA VAL A 152 -4.37 -13.03 2.86
C VAL A 152 -5.07 -12.55 4.11
N LEU A 153 -5.13 -11.24 4.31
CA LEU A 153 -5.80 -10.60 5.44
C LEU A 153 -7.29 -10.39 5.17
N ALA A 154 -7.65 -10.02 3.94
CA ALA A 154 -9.04 -9.76 3.57
C ALA A 154 -9.39 -10.28 2.19
N LYS A 155 -10.63 -10.78 2.05
CA LYS A 155 -11.17 -11.33 0.80
C LYS A 155 -12.45 -10.61 0.38
N LEU A 156 -12.64 -10.50 -0.93
CA LEU A 156 -13.91 -10.14 -1.57
C LEU A 156 -14.94 -11.27 -1.40
N PRO A 157 -16.25 -10.99 -1.58
CA PRO A 157 -17.31 -11.99 -1.51
C PRO A 157 -17.13 -13.16 -2.50
N ASP A 158 -16.45 -12.95 -3.62
CA ASP A 158 -16.13 -13.98 -4.62
C ASP A 158 -14.90 -14.83 -4.26
N GLY A 159 -14.29 -14.58 -3.10
CA GLY A 159 -13.09 -15.26 -2.60
C GLY A 159 -11.77 -14.65 -3.06
N GLY A 160 -11.79 -13.62 -3.93
CA GLY A 160 -10.59 -12.92 -4.37
C GLY A 160 -9.87 -12.21 -3.23
N ALA A 161 -8.53 -12.24 -3.21
CA ALA A 161 -7.76 -11.51 -2.21
C ALA A 161 -7.85 -9.99 -2.46
N ALA A 162 -8.11 -9.24 -1.39
CA ALA A 162 -8.21 -7.78 -1.43
C ALA A 162 -7.10 -7.10 -0.63
N ILE A 163 -6.74 -7.66 0.53
CA ILE A 163 -5.66 -7.17 1.39
C ILE A 163 -4.75 -8.34 1.73
N ILE A 164 -3.45 -8.14 1.55
CA ILE A 164 -2.39 -9.13 1.75
C ILE A 164 -1.26 -8.52 2.56
N GLU A 165 -0.52 -9.36 3.26
CA GLU A 165 0.72 -8.97 3.93
C GLU A 165 1.83 -9.97 3.62
N GLN A 166 3.07 -9.53 3.79
CA GLN A 166 4.24 -10.39 3.76
C GLN A 166 5.32 -9.80 4.66
N GLU A 167 5.90 -10.65 5.50
CA GLU A 167 7.14 -10.36 6.20
C GLU A 167 8.28 -11.13 5.51
N LYS A 168 9.35 -10.42 5.15
CA LYS A 168 10.48 -11.00 4.42
C LYS A 168 11.75 -10.23 4.75
N GLU A 169 12.81 -10.95 5.12
CA GLU A 169 14.14 -10.37 5.37
C GLU A 169 14.12 -9.23 6.41
N GLY A 170 13.30 -9.37 7.47
CA GLY A 170 13.16 -8.34 8.51
C GLY A 170 12.38 -7.10 8.08
N LYS A 171 11.73 -7.14 6.90
CA LYS A 171 10.88 -6.08 6.37
C LYS A 171 9.43 -6.53 6.29
N TYR A 172 8.53 -5.57 6.43
CA TYR A 172 7.09 -5.78 6.43
C TYR A 172 6.42 -5.07 5.25
N TYR A 173 5.59 -5.81 4.52
CA TYR A 173 4.89 -5.34 3.34
C TYR A 173 3.39 -5.55 3.51
N LEU A 174 2.61 -4.47 3.43
CA LEU A 174 1.16 -4.51 3.38
C LEU A 174 0.70 -4.08 2.00
N GLY A 175 -0.24 -4.82 1.43
CA GLY A 175 -0.78 -4.57 0.10
C GLY A 175 -2.30 -4.56 0.11
N ALA A 176 -2.92 -3.52 -0.44
CA ALA A 176 -4.37 -3.44 -0.61
C ALA A 176 -4.73 -3.12 -2.06
N ALA A 177 -5.61 -3.92 -2.67
CA ALA A 177 -6.17 -3.66 -3.99
C ALA A 177 -7.23 -2.54 -3.98
N CYS A 178 -7.71 -2.18 -2.79
CA CYS A 178 -8.73 -1.18 -2.54
C CYS A 178 -8.15 0.14 -2.00
N HIS A 179 -9.04 1.09 -1.70
CA HIS A 179 -8.75 2.42 -1.19
C HIS A 179 -9.23 2.60 0.25
N PRO A 180 -8.58 1.96 1.25
CA PRO A 180 -8.98 2.10 2.64
C PRO A 180 -8.92 3.56 3.10
N GLU A 181 -8.00 4.39 2.56
CA GLU A 181 -7.87 5.80 2.92
C GLU A 181 -9.13 6.65 2.68
N MET A 182 -10.04 6.16 1.82
CA MET A 182 -11.31 6.81 1.50
C MET A 182 -12.49 6.23 2.30
N SER A 183 -12.30 5.08 2.96
CA SER A 183 -13.37 4.33 3.63
C SER A 183 -13.16 4.20 5.15
N THR A 184 -11.92 3.98 5.60
CA THR A 184 -11.60 3.60 6.99
C THR A 184 -10.14 3.83 7.38
N CYS A 185 -9.87 4.07 8.67
CA CYS A 185 -8.50 4.12 9.19
C CYS A 185 -8.02 2.79 9.79
N LYS A 186 -8.85 1.76 9.91
CA LYS A 186 -8.49 0.49 10.56
C LYS A 186 -7.33 -0.24 9.89
N ILE A 187 -7.21 -0.15 8.57
CA ILE A 187 -6.06 -0.73 7.83
C ILE A 187 -4.78 0.07 8.10
N HIS A 188 -4.87 1.39 8.26
CA HIS A 188 -3.76 2.25 8.65
C HIS A 188 -3.35 2.02 10.11
N GLU A 189 -4.31 1.76 11.01
CA GLU A 189 -4.06 1.34 12.39
C GLU A 189 -3.28 0.04 12.43
N TYR A 190 -3.70 -0.95 11.65
CA TYR A 190 -2.99 -2.22 11.52
C TYR A 190 -1.56 -2.03 11.01
N PHE A 191 -1.39 -1.24 9.94
CA PHE A 191 -0.07 -0.91 9.42
C PHE A 191 0.81 -0.19 10.44
N LEU A 192 0.25 0.74 11.20
CA LEU A 192 0.95 1.51 12.22
C LEU A 192 1.46 0.62 13.36
N GLN A 193 0.65 -0.35 13.79
CA GLN A 193 1.07 -1.35 14.78
C GLN A 193 2.25 -2.19 14.25
N LYS A 194 2.18 -2.62 12.98
CA LYS A 194 3.27 -3.37 12.34
C LYS A 194 4.54 -2.55 12.16
N ALA A 195 4.44 -1.29 11.74
CA ALA A 195 5.58 -0.38 11.67
C ALA A 195 6.25 -0.19 13.04
N LYS A 196 5.45 -0.12 14.12
CA LYS A 196 5.97 -0.04 15.49
C LYS A 196 6.71 -1.31 15.92
N GLU A 197 6.24 -2.48 15.52
CA GLU A 197 6.91 -3.77 15.76
C GLU A 197 8.26 -3.81 15.05
N MET A 198 8.31 -3.40 13.77
CA MET A 198 9.53 -3.39 12.96
C MET A 198 10.61 -2.43 13.47
N LYS A 199 10.24 -1.32 14.12
CA LYS A 199 11.21 -0.37 14.73
C LYS A 199 11.84 -0.90 16.02
N LYS A 200 11.17 -1.85 16.70
CA LYS A 200 11.65 -2.42 17.97
C LYS A 200 12.58 -3.61 17.79
N GLY A 201 12.50 -4.28 16.64
CA GLY A 201 13.43 -5.36 16.24
C GLY A 201 14.74 -4.79 15.73
#